data_AF-A0A7V7WKC2-F1
#
_entry.id   AF-A0A7V7WKC2-F1
#
_cell.length_a   1.000
_cell.length_b   1.000
_cell.length_c   1.000
_cell.angle_alpha   90.00
_cell.angle_beta   90.00
_cell.angle_gamma   90.00
#
_symmetry.space_group_name_H-M   'P 1'
#
loop_
_entity.id
_entity.type
_entity.pdbx_description
1 polymer ?
#
loop_
_entity_poly.entity_id
_entity_poly.type
_entity_poly.pdbx_seq_one_letter_code
_entity_poly.pdbx_strand_id
1 'polypeptide(L)'
;MKVPIATALALAAWTLPVAAAEPDGVFTCSYEIKKPCTQGSVSVEWKGGLAQKLTFENFFCGTAGRPGYSCSLESARSGGEDRWRQQGSKTEIELGSPFNPDEKDTVLISVEKNTFRFDFSSTQSGGKCGAGAQLPQSLALDRKSKKCSVRL
;
A
#
# COMPACT_ATOMS: atom_id res chain seq x y z
N MET A 1 -37.78 62.36 1.66
CA MET A 1 -38.35 61.00 1.42
C MET A 1 -38.11 60.69 -0.05
N LYS A 2 -37.46 59.63 -0.54
CA LYS A 2 -36.98 58.34 -0.04
C LYS A 2 -35.75 57.98 -0.91
N VAL A 3 -34.70 57.41 -0.31
CA VAL A 3 -33.54 56.83 -1.01
C VAL A 3 -33.87 55.36 -1.33
N PRO A 4 -33.74 54.88 -2.58
CA PRO A 4 -33.85 53.46 -2.85
C PRO A 4 -32.52 52.77 -2.51
N ILE A 5 -32.61 51.81 -1.59
CA ILE A 5 -31.53 50.98 -1.09
C ILE A 5 -31.17 49.95 -2.17
N ALA A 6 -29.92 50.00 -2.65
CA ALA A 6 -29.35 48.98 -3.51
C ALA A 6 -29.09 47.71 -2.68
N THR A 7 -29.75 46.61 -3.04
CA THR A 7 -29.53 45.29 -2.43
C THR A 7 -28.37 44.60 -3.15
N ALA A 8 -27.19 44.61 -2.53
CA ALA A 8 -26.05 43.81 -2.98
C ALA A 8 -26.25 42.35 -2.54
N LEU A 9 -26.48 41.44 -3.49
CA LEU A 9 -26.41 39.99 -3.24
C LEU A 9 -24.95 39.59 -3.01
N ALA A 10 -24.60 39.28 -1.76
CA ALA A 10 -23.35 38.62 -1.43
C ALA A 10 -23.46 37.13 -1.79
N LEU A 11 -22.82 36.72 -2.89
CA LEU A 11 -22.58 35.32 -3.23
C LEU A 11 -21.56 34.75 -2.23
N ALA A 12 -22.04 33.98 -1.26
CA ALA A 12 -21.18 33.15 -0.42
C ALA A 12 -20.54 32.08 -1.33
N ALA A 13 -19.25 32.22 -1.64
CA ALA A 13 -18.47 31.18 -2.28
C ALA A 13 -18.17 30.09 -1.23
N TRP A 14 -18.84 28.95 -1.36
CA TRP A 14 -18.55 27.77 -0.54
C TRP A 14 -17.22 27.20 -1.00
N THR A 15 -16.14 27.52 -0.28
CA THR A 15 -14.85 26.86 -0.46
C THR A 15 -14.97 25.44 0.08
N LEU A 16 -15.26 24.49 -0.80
CA LEU A 16 -15.12 23.07 -0.47
C LEU A 16 -13.65 22.82 -0.09
N PRO A 17 -13.37 22.17 1.05
CA PRO A 17 -12.01 21.78 1.38
C PRO A 17 -11.55 20.78 0.31
N VAL A 18 -10.66 21.24 -0.57
CA VAL A 18 -9.92 20.37 -1.48
C VAL A 18 -9.12 19.44 -0.58
N ALA A 19 -9.53 18.17 -0.50
CA ALA A 19 -8.67 17.14 0.06
C ALA A 19 -7.34 17.23 -0.68
N ALA A 20 -6.27 17.59 0.02
CA ALA A 20 -4.96 17.69 -0.57
C ALA A 20 -4.64 16.34 -1.22
N ALA A 21 -4.57 16.33 -2.55
CA ALA A 21 -4.17 15.15 -3.32
C ALA A 21 -2.82 14.68 -2.78
N GLU A 22 -2.64 13.37 -2.61
CA GLU A 22 -1.37 12.86 -2.10
C GLU A 22 -0.24 13.21 -3.09
N PRO A 23 0.95 13.59 -2.59
CA PRO A 23 2.06 13.89 -3.48
C PRO A 23 2.48 12.65 -4.26
N ASP A 24 2.69 12.83 -5.55
CA ASP A 24 3.25 11.80 -6.41
C ASP A 24 4.69 11.48 -5.96
N GLY A 25 5.07 10.20 -6.07
CA GLY A 25 6.42 9.75 -5.76
C GLY A 25 6.51 8.28 -5.38
N VAL A 26 7.74 7.86 -5.09
CA VAL A 26 8.06 6.52 -4.59
C VAL A 26 8.30 6.61 -3.09
N PHE A 27 7.55 5.81 -2.33
CA PHE A 27 7.65 5.74 -0.89
C PHE A 27 8.17 4.36 -0.51
N THR A 28 9.34 4.33 0.12
CA THR A 28 10.01 3.09 0.52
C THR A 28 10.34 3.14 2.01
N CYS A 29 10.19 2.00 2.68
CA CYS A 29 10.79 1.78 3.99
C CYS A 29 11.39 0.37 4.07
N SER A 30 12.45 0.25 4.86
CA SER A 30 13.07 -1.04 5.19
C SER A 30 12.85 -1.34 6.67
N TYR A 31 12.82 -2.63 7.01
CA TYR A 31 12.66 -3.10 8.37
C TYR A 31 13.60 -4.26 8.68
N GLU A 32 13.89 -4.43 9.96
CA GLU A 32 14.63 -5.56 10.51
C GLU A 32 13.98 -5.97 11.84
N ILE A 33 13.70 -7.25 11.99
CA ILE A 33 13.10 -7.86 13.17
C ILE A 33 14.03 -8.96 13.66
N LYS A 34 14.64 -8.77 14.83
CA LYS A 34 15.65 -9.70 15.38
C LYS A 34 15.12 -11.13 15.64
N LYS A 35 13.85 -11.26 16.03
CA LYS A 35 13.18 -12.55 16.24
C LYS A 35 11.80 -12.45 15.58
N PRO A 36 11.52 -13.19 14.49
CA PRO A 36 12.14 -14.44 14.03
C PRO A 36 13.32 -14.29 13.05
N CYS A 37 14.08 -13.19 13.11
CA CYS A 37 15.17 -12.87 12.18
C CYS A 37 14.65 -12.69 10.75
N THR A 38 14.08 -11.52 10.54
CA THR A 38 13.38 -11.16 9.31
C THR A 38 13.74 -9.73 8.95
N GLN A 39 14.17 -9.50 7.71
CA GLN A 39 14.49 -8.17 7.21
C GLN A 39 13.91 -8.00 5.82
N GLY A 40 13.50 -6.78 5.48
CA GLY A 40 12.84 -6.57 4.20
C GLY A 40 12.61 -5.12 3.88
N SER A 41 11.91 -4.91 2.78
CA SER A 41 11.49 -3.58 2.35
C SER A 41 10.11 -3.62 1.71
N VAL A 42 9.40 -2.51 1.81
CA VAL A 42 8.18 -2.27 1.06
C VAL A 42 8.30 -0.93 0.35
N SER A 43 7.87 -0.89 -0.91
CA SER A 43 7.88 0.28 -1.76
C SER A 43 6.54 0.41 -2.47
N VAL A 44 6.00 1.63 -2.49
CA VAL A 44 4.81 1.96 -3.28
C VAL A 44 5.09 3.18 -4.16
N GLU A 45 4.80 3.06 -5.45
CA GLU A 45 4.75 4.19 -6.36
C GLU A 45 3.33 4.76 -6.34
N TRP A 46 3.22 6.05 -6.01
CA TRP A 46 1.97 6.80 -5.98
C TRP A 46 1.98 7.86 -7.08
N LYS A 47 0.94 7.91 -7.89
CA LYS A 47 0.80 8.90 -8.96
C LYS A 47 -0.65 9.24 -9.22
N GLY A 48 -0.98 10.52 -9.27
CA GLY A 48 -2.33 11.00 -9.57
C GLY A 48 -3.38 10.54 -8.55
N GLY A 49 -3.00 10.47 -7.27
CA GLY A 49 -3.89 9.99 -6.21
C GLY A 49 -4.15 8.47 -6.20
N LEU A 50 -3.32 7.71 -6.91
CA LEU A 50 -3.50 6.27 -7.08
C LEU A 50 -2.18 5.52 -6.92
N ALA A 51 -2.23 4.34 -6.29
CA ALA A 51 -1.12 3.41 -6.32
C ALA A 51 -0.90 2.88 -7.74
N GLN A 52 0.36 2.89 -8.18
CA GLN A 52 0.79 2.45 -9.52
C GLN A 52 1.63 1.17 -9.46
N LYS A 53 2.46 1.03 -8.42
CA LYS A 53 3.34 -0.11 -8.26
C LYS A 53 3.50 -0.44 -6.78
N LEU A 54 3.50 -1.73 -6.46
CA LEU A 54 3.84 -2.28 -5.15
C LEU A 54 5.04 -3.21 -5.33
N THR A 55 6.06 -3.01 -4.50
CA THR A 55 7.18 -3.94 -4.37
C THR A 55 7.35 -4.27 -2.90
N PHE A 56 7.46 -5.55 -2.59
CA PHE A 56 7.71 -6.05 -1.26
C PHE A 56 8.76 -7.15 -1.34
N GLU A 57 9.76 -7.05 -0.48
CA GLU A 57 10.80 -8.05 -0.31
C GLU A 57 10.93 -8.37 1.16
N ASN A 58 11.10 -9.66 1.45
CA ASN A 58 11.34 -10.15 2.79
C ASN A 58 12.36 -11.27 2.76
N PHE A 59 13.27 -11.26 3.72
CA PHE A 59 14.35 -12.22 3.87
C PHE A 59 14.36 -12.75 5.29
N PHE A 60 14.47 -14.06 5.43
CA PHE A 60 14.53 -14.74 6.72
C PHE A 60 15.95 -15.20 6.99
N CYS A 61 16.27 -15.42 8.27
CA CYS A 61 17.48 -16.15 8.64
C CYS A 61 17.54 -17.50 7.89
N GLY A 62 18.66 -17.76 7.21
CA GLY A 62 18.86 -18.99 6.48
C GLY A 62 19.94 -18.87 5.40
N THR A 63 20.04 -19.91 4.56
CA THR A 63 20.92 -19.90 3.39
C THR A 63 20.18 -19.35 2.19
N ALA A 64 20.73 -18.34 1.54
CA ALA A 64 20.20 -17.79 0.31
C ALA A 64 19.93 -18.88 -0.74
N GLY A 65 18.78 -18.79 -1.41
CA GLY A 65 18.37 -19.74 -2.45
C GLY A 65 17.70 -21.03 -1.95
N ARG A 66 17.51 -21.21 -0.63
CA ARG A 66 16.69 -22.31 -0.10
C ARG A 66 15.21 -21.92 -0.03
N PRO A 67 14.26 -22.86 -0.21
CA PRO A 67 12.84 -22.60 0.05
C PRO A 67 12.64 -22.02 1.46
N GLY A 68 11.80 -21.00 1.60
CA GLY A 68 11.60 -20.32 2.88
C GLY A 68 12.63 -19.23 3.21
N TYR A 69 13.62 -18.99 2.35
CA TYR A 69 14.64 -17.95 2.59
C TYR A 69 14.12 -16.53 2.34
N SER A 70 13.24 -16.36 1.35
CA SER A 70 12.77 -15.04 0.96
C SER A 70 11.35 -15.07 0.39
N CYS A 71 10.63 -13.97 0.56
CA CYS A 71 9.40 -13.68 -0.17
C CYS A 71 9.64 -12.45 -1.03
N SER A 72 9.17 -12.47 -2.28
CA SER A 72 9.04 -11.28 -3.10
C SER A 72 7.64 -11.16 -3.65
N LEU A 73 7.15 -9.93 -3.72
CA LEU A 73 5.91 -9.57 -4.36
C LEU A 73 6.15 -8.30 -5.13
N GLU A 74 5.93 -8.36 -6.43
CA GLU A 74 5.95 -7.21 -7.30
C GLU A 74 4.65 -7.18 -8.08
N SER A 75 3.95 -6.05 -8.03
CA SER A 75 2.73 -5.83 -8.77
C SER A 75 2.74 -4.42 -9.34
N ALA A 76 2.32 -4.27 -10.59
CA ALA A 76 2.17 -2.97 -11.24
C ALA A 76 0.78 -2.86 -11.87
N ARG A 77 0.19 -1.67 -11.79
CA ARG A 77 -1.12 -1.38 -12.35
C ARG A 77 -1.14 -1.49 -13.89
N SER A 78 0.00 -1.28 -14.54
CA SER A 78 0.19 -1.49 -15.97
C SER A 78 1.16 -2.64 -16.23
N GLY A 79 0.83 -3.51 -17.19
CA GLY A 79 1.75 -4.52 -17.72
C GLY A 79 1.80 -5.87 -16.98
N GLY A 80 0.86 -6.16 -16.07
CA GLY A 80 0.77 -7.44 -15.35
C GLY A 80 -0.61 -8.10 -15.44
N GLU A 81 -0.72 -9.31 -14.87
CA GLU A 81 -1.97 -10.08 -14.75
C GLU A 81 -2.82 -9.66 -13.53
N ASP A 82 -2.23 -8.87 -12.63
CA ASP A 82 -2.87 -8.44 -11.38
C ASP A 82 -3.98 -7.42 -11.62
N ARG A 83 -5.04 -7.51 -10.82
CA ARG A 83 -6.19 -6.59 -10.92
C ARG A 83 -6.17 -5.59 -9.79
N TRP A 84 -6.20 -4.32 -10.16
CA TRP A 84 -6.15 -3.19 -9.23
C TRP A 84 -7.52 -2.52 -9.15
N ARG A 85 -8.06 -2.36 -7.92
CA ARG A 85 -9.35 -1.69 -7.68
C ARG A 85 -9.17 -0.57 -6.66
N GLN A 86 -9.51 0.66 -7.04
CA GLN A 86 -9.51 1.81 -6.12
C GLN A 86 -10.91 1.98 -5.49
N GLN A 87 -10.95 2.11 -4.16
CA GLN A 87 -12.17 2.39 -3.39
C GLN A 87 -11.86 3.49 -2.36
N GLY A 88 -12.05 4.76 -2.73
CA GLY A 88 -11.70 5.89 -1.87
C GLY A 88 -10.21 5.92 -1.55
N SER A 89 -9.86 5.89 -0.26
CA SER A 89 -8.46 5.86 0.22
C SER A 89 -7.84 4.46 0.25
N LYS A 90 -8.51 3.46 -0.33
CA LYS A 90 -8.03 2.08 -0.36
C LYS A 90 -7.79 1.61 -1.78
N THR A 91 -6.71 0.87 -1.98
CA THR A 91 -6.40 0.17 -3.22
C THR A 91 -6.31 -1.32 -2.91
N GLU A 92 -7.16 -2.11 -3.55
CA GLU A 92 -7.11 -3.58 -3.50
C GLU A 92 -6.36 -4.08 -4.73
N ILE A 93 -5.43 -5.01 -4.51
CA ILE A 93 -4.62 -5.66 -5.54
C ILE A 93 -4.90 -7.16 -5.46
N GLU A 94 -5.67 -7.68 -6.40
CA GLU A 94 -5.87 -9.12 -6.60
C GLU A 94 -4.69 -9.63 -7.43
N LEU A 95 -3.85 -10.43 -6.80
CA LEU A 95 -2.63 -10.98 -7.40
C LEU A 95 -2.98 -12.23 -8.21
N GLY A 96 -2.26 -12.44 -9.31
CA GLY A 96 -2.28 -13.74 -9.98
C GLY A 96 -1.82 -14.85 -9.02
N SER A 97 -2.69 -15.83 -8.74
CA SER A 97 -2.33 -17.03 -7.96
C SER A 97 -2.04 -18.19 -8.90
N PRO A 98 -0.76 -18.61 -9.05
CA PRO A 98 -0.42 -19.73 -9.92
C PRO A 98 -0.72 -21.11 -9.30
N PHE A 99 -0.97 -21.18 -7.98
CA PHE A 99 -1.08 -22.46 -7.25
C PHE A 99 -2.49 -22.79 -6.77
N ASN A 100 -3.31 -21.79 -6.47
CA ASN A 100 -4.68 -22.01 -6.01
C ASN A 100 -5.60 -20.87 -6.49
N PRO A 101 -6.32 -21.06 -7.61
CA PRO A 101 -7.20 -20.04 -8.17
C PRO A 101 -8.47 -19.81 -7.34
N ASP A 102 -8.83 -20.74 -6.44
CA ASP A 102 -10.04 -20.68 -5.63
C ASP A 102 -9.85 -19.86 -4.34
N GLU A 103 -8.60 -19.62 -3.94
CA GLU A 103 -8.27 -18.84 -2.76
C GLU A 103 -7.84 -17.43 -3.14
N LYS A 104 -8.46 -16.43 -2.52
CA LYS A 104 -8.15 -15.03 -2.80
C LYS A 104 -6.72 -14.73 -2.37
N ASP A 105 -5.93 -14.21 -3.31
CA ASP A 105 -4.59 -13.72 -3.08
C ASP A 105 -4.61 -12.21 -3.27
N THR A 106 -4.74 -11.46 -2.17
CA THR A 106 -5.03 -10.03 -2.22
C THR A 106 -4.16 -9.24 -1.27
N VAL A 107 -3.69 -8.07 -1.73
CA VAL A 107 -3.05 -7.05 -0.90
C VAL A 107 -3.92 -5.81 -0.86
N LEU A 108 -4.09 -5.24 0.33
CA LEU A 108 -4.79 -3.98 0.51
C LEU A 108 -3.81 -2.88 0.89
N ILE A 109 -3.79 -1.81 0.11
CA ILE A 109 -3.07 -0.57 0.43
C ILE A 109 -4.09 0.44 0.93
N SER A 110 -3.96 0.91 2.16
CA SER A 110 -4.79 1.97 2.74
C SER A 110 -3.97 3.22 2.96
N VAL A 111 -4.50 4.36 2.54
CA VAL A 111 -3.93 5.68 2.83
C VAL A 111 -4.55 6.22 4.10
N GLU A 112 -3.69 6.42 5.10
CA GLU A 112 -3.99 7.14 6.34
C GLU A 112 -3.27 8.50 6.35
N LYS A 113 -3.57 9.36 7.35
CA LYS A 113 -3.11 10.76 7.39
C LYS A 113 -1.62 10.97 7.10
N ASN A 114 -0.73 10.09 7.56
CA ASN A 114 0.71 10.16 7.29
C ASN A 114 1.31 8.83 6.86
N THR A 115 0.49 7.83 6.56
CA THR A 115 0.95 6.44 6.54
C THR A 115 0.32 5.70 5.38
N PHE A 116 1.12 4.91 4.66
CA PHE A 116 0.58 3.85 3.81
C PHE A 116 0.57 2.57 4.63
N ARG A 117 -0.61 1.96 4.78
CA ARG A 117 -0.76 0.64 5.41
C ARG A 117 -0.92 -0.41 4.32
N PHE A 118 -0.11 -1.45 4.39
CA PHE A 118 -0.15 -2.63 3.55
C PHE A 118 -0.67 -3.80 4.38
N ASP A 119 -1.73 -4.45 3.94
CA ASP A 119 -2.32 -5.62 4.58
C ASP A 119 -2.12 -6.83 3.66
N PHE A 120 -1.44 -7.85 4.19
CA PHE A 120 -1.15 -9.11 3.50
C PHE A 120 -1.90 -10.29 4.12
N SER A 121 -2.86 -10.04 5.02
CA SER A 121 -3.59 -11.10 5.73
C SER A 121 -4.39 -12.03 4.81
N SER A 122 -4.74 -11.54 3.62
CA SER A 122 -5.42 -12.30 2.56
C SER A 122 -4.47 -12.66 1.41
N THR A 123 -3.15 -12.65 1.63
CA THR A 123 -2.14 -13.02 0.64
C THR A 123 -1.64 -14.44 0.92
N GLN A 124 -1.57 -15.28 -0.10
CA GLN A 124 -1.09 -16.66 0.03
C GLN A 124 0.44 -16.67 0.21
N SER A 125 0.92 -16.83 1.44
CA SER A 125 2.36 -16.84 1.72
C SER A 125 3.08 -18.07 1.16
N GLY A 126 2.42 -19.23 1.13
CA GLY A 126 3.06 -20.50 0.73
C GLY A 126 3.64 -20.49 -0.68
N GLY A 127 2.91 -19.91 -1.64
CA GLY A 127 3.36 -19.81 -3.04
C GLY A 127 4.41 -18.72 -3.28
N LYS A 128 4.50 -17.70 -2.42
CA LYS A 128 5.39 -16.54 -2.60
C LYS A 128 6.66 -16.60 -1.75
N CYS A 129 6.60 -17.29 -0.62
CA CYS A 129 7.67 -17.36 0.38
C CYS A 129 8.38 -18.72 0.42
N GLY A 130 7.75 -19.76 -0.13
CA GLY A 130 8.21 -21.15 0.04
C GLY A 130 8.00 -21.68 1.46
N ALA A 131 8.37 -22.94 1.67
CA ALA A 131 8.12 -23.66 2.92
C ALA A 131 8.85 -23.03 4.13
N GLY A 132 8.12 -22.78 5.22
CA GLY A 132 8.68 -22.29 6.48
C GLY A 132 8.75 -20.77 6.63
N ALA A 133 8.37 -20.01 5.61
CA ALA A 133 8.32 -18.55 5.64
C ALA A 133 6.88 -18.02 5.50
N GLN A 134 6.60 -16.92 6.19
CA GLN A 134 5.30 -16.26 6.18
C GLN A 134 5.44 -14.76 5.91
N LEU A 135 4.48 -14.20 5.17
CA LEU A 135 4.36 -12.76 5.03
C LEU A 135 3.95 -12.15 6.38
N PRO A 136 4.37 -10.92 6.70
CA PRO A 136 3.82 -10.20 7.84
C PRO A 136 2.32 -9.97 7.62
N GLN A 137 1.48 -10.06 8.66
CA GLN A 137 0.08 -9.66 8.58
C GLN A 137 -0.10 -8.26 7.98
N SER A 138 0.68 -7.28 8.44
CA SER A 138 0.60 -5.91 7.91
C SER A 138 1.88 -5.12 8.10
N LEU A 139 2.05 -4.08 7.29
CA LEU A 139 3.13 -3.12 7.33
C LEU A 139 2.57 -1.70 7.27
N ALA A 140 3.17 -0.78 8.00
CA ALA A 140 2.82 0.64 7.95
C ALA A 140 4.06 1.46 7.64
N LEU A 141 4.05 2.17 6.51
CA LEU A 141 5.11 3.07 6.06
C LEU A 141 4.74 4.50 6.44
N ASP A 142 5.48 5.10 7.37
CA ASP A 142 5.34 6.53 7.68
C ASP A 142 6.00 7.38 6.59
N ARG A 143 5.21 8.21 5.91
CA ARG A 143 5.63 8.92 4.69
C ARG A 143 6.68 10.00 4.94
N LYS A 144 6.79 10.51 6.17
CA LYS A 144 7.74 11.57 6.53
C LYS A 144 9.07 11.01 6.99
N SER A 145 9.01 10.05 7.92
CA SER A 145 10.18 9.44 8.54
C SER A 145 10.73 8.26 7.74
N LYS A 146 9.97 7.74 6.76
CA LYS A 146 10.30 6.55 5.96
C LYS A 146 10.56 5.31 6.81
N LYS A 147 9.95 5.25 8.00
CA LYS A 147 10.04 4.11 8.92
C LYS A 147 8.91 3.13 8.65
N CYS A 148 9.23 1.84 8.71
CA CYS A 148 8.25 0.77 8.72
C CYS A 148 7.84 0.44 10.17
N SER A 149 6.56 0.19 10.39
CA SER A 149 6.07 -0.58 11.54
C SER A 149 5.50 -1.91 11.02
N VAL A 150 5.99 -3.02 11.55
CA VAL A 150 5.65 -4.37 11.06
C VAL A 150 4.79 -5.08 12.08
N ARG A 151 3.75 -5.77 11.62
CA ARG A 151 2.98 -6.73 12.39
C ARG A 151 3.11 -8.08 11.71
N LEU A 152 3.71 -9.03 12.42
CA LEU A 152 3.84 -10.42 11.99
C LEU A 152 2.50 -11.14 12.09
#